data_AF-A0A1H7MVF6-F1
#
_entry.id   AF-A0A1H7MVF6-F1
#
_cell.length_a   1.000
_cell.length_b   1.000
_cell.length_c   1.000
_cell.angle_alpha   90.00
_cell.angle_beta   90.00
_cell.angle_gamma   90.00
#
_symmetry.space_group_name_H-M   'P 1'
#
loop_
_entity.id
_entity.type
_entity.pdbx_description
1 polymer ?
#
loop_
_entity_poly.entity_id
_entity_poly.type
_entity_poly.pdbx_seq_one_letter_code
_entity_poly.pdbx_strand_id
1 'polypeptide(L)'
;MKLKNIYLLIAFLFGFNFTALGGPIILAGTDADDHGGATATANLTGWLFMQRVLENLASAASLTNGHLNVVNLGSSGSALNAATSAFGFSSLAGTWSFTNIDGDAAITDYFAGNGAVNINNTGIIMMDSGSHVSGGSSVSERNLFTTNAGIIDTFLANGGGLFSQSNGYAWVNALLPGLTIVNGGGTGANLTAAGMAAFPGLTNGDLTSGPRHNRFSNIGGLTVLATDNSGIAVIIGTNAGSITNPGQTVPEPTTLAIFALGLLGLASRRVKKKA
;
A
#
# COMPACT_ATOMS: atom_id res chain seq x y z
N MET A 1 47.04 -15.08 -0.32
CA MET A 1 45.79 -15.78 0.04
C MET A 1 45.72 -17.04 -0.80
N LYS A 2 45.74 -18.23 -0.19
CA LYS A 2 45.74 -19.51 -0.92
C LYS A 2 44.41 -19.67 -1.67
N LEU A 3 44.42 -20.17 -2.91
CA LEU A 3 43.23 -20.32 -3.79
C LEU A 3 42.01 -20.93 -3.06
N LYS A 4 42.23 -21.85 -2.11
CA LYS A 4 41.16 -22.48 -1.30
C LYS A 4 40.28 -21.49 -0.52
N ASN A 5 40.78 -20.32 -0.12
CA ASN A 5 40.00 -19.34 0.64
C ASN A 5 39.07 -18.49 -0.25
N ILE A 6 39.29 -18.45 -1.57
CA ILE A 6 38.45 -17.70 -2.51
C ILE A 6 37.18 -18.50 -2.84
N TYR A 7 37.30 -19.82 -3.03
CA TYR A 7 36.14 -20.67 -3.31
C TYR A 7 35.14 -20.72 -2.14
N LEU A 8 35.63 -20.66 -0.89
CA LEU A 8 34.76 -20.65 0.30
C LEU A 8 33.98 -19.32 0.43
N LEU A 9 34.59 -18.20 0.04
CA LEU A 9 33.96 -16.88 0.09
C LEU A 9 32.92 -16.69 -1.03
N ILE A 10 33.20 -17.24 -2.23
CA ILE A 10 32.26 -17.25 -3.35
C ILE A 10 31.04 -18.12 -3.02
N ALA A 11 31.23 -19.31 -2.45
CA ALA A 11 30.13 -20.17 -2.02
C ALA A 11 29.26 -19.54 -0.92
N PHE A 12 29.85 -18.72 -0.04
CA PHE A 12 29.10 -18.02 1.01
C PHE A 12 28.22 -16.88 0.44
N LEU A 13 28.67 -16.20 -0.62
CA LEU A 13 27.91 -15.11 -1.27
C LEU A 13 26.76 -15.61 -2.16
N PHE A 14 26.86 -16.83 -2.70
CA PHE A 14 25.76 -17.46 -3.45
C PHE A 14 24.67 -18.08 -2.55
N GLY A 15 24.82 -18.05 -1.22
CA GLY A 15 23.85 -18.59 -0.27
C GLY A 15 22.81 -17.59 0.25
N PHE A 16 23.02 -16.29 0.07
CA PHE A 16 22.10 -15.25 0.54
C PHE A 16 21.10 -14.88 -0.55
N ASN A 17 19.99 -15.62 -0.61
CA ASN A 17 18.79 -15.12 -1.26
C ASN A 17 18.13 -14.15 -0.29
N PHE A 18 18.33 -12.86 -0.50
CA PHE A 18 17.46 -11.86 0.08
C PHE A 18 16.16 -11.92 -0.71
N THR A 19 15.04 -11.99 0.00
CA THR A 19 13.70 -11.97 -0.58
C THR A 19 13.13 -10.58 -0.35
N ALA A 20 12.90 -9.84 -1.42
CA ALA A 20 12.17 -8.58 -1.39
C ALA A 20 10.72 -8.92 -1.07
N LEU A 21 10.17 -8.41 0.01
CA LEU A 21 8.73 -8.47 0.22
C LEU A 21 8.14 -7.32 -0.59
N GLY A 22 7.19 -7.60 -1.49
CA GLY A 22 6.36 -6.52 -1.99
C GLY A 22 5.60 -5.89 -0.81
N GLY A 23 5.22 -4.63 -0.93
CA GLY A 23 4.76 -3.82 0.18
C GLY A 23 3.33 -4.12 0.64
N PRO A 24 2.91 -3.47 1.73
CA PRO A 24 1.64 -3.77 2.38
C PRO A 24 0.47 -3.17 1.61
N ILE A 25 -0.66 -3.88 1.58
CA ILE A 25 -1.86 -3.47 0.85
C ILE A 25 -3.08 -3.63 1.77
N ILE A 26 -3.94 -2.62 1.80
CA ILE A 26 -5.28 -2.68 2.38
C ILE A 26 -6.30 -2.18 1.36
N LEU A 27 -7.29 -3.01 1.05
CA LEU A 27 -8.44 -2.69 0.22
C LEU A 27 -9.70 -2.76 1.07
N ALA A 28 -10.49 -1.69 1.06
CA ALA A 28 -11.70 -1.57 1.85
C ALA A 28 -12.94 -1.30 0.98
N GLY A 29 -14.03 -1.99 1.26
CA GLY A 29 -15.31 -1.76 0.58
C GLY A 29 -16.15 -0.66 1.21
N THR A 30 -15.66 -0.03 2.28
CA THR A 30 -16.29 1.08 2.99
C THR A 30 -16.03 2.41 2.29
N ASP A 31 -16.87 3.39 2.54
CA ASP A 31 -16.65 4.81 2.25
C ASP A 31 -16.38 5.61 3.52
N ALA A 32 -15.34 5.16 4.23
CA ALA A 32 -15.01 5.65 5.57
C ALA A 32 -14.70 7.15 5.58
N ASP A 33 -14.31 7.70 4.43
CA ASP A 33 -14.05 9.10 4.15
C ASP A 33 -15.30 10.00 4.25
N ASP A 34 -16.51 9.52 3.97
CA ASP A 34 -17.76 10.31 4.11
C ASP A 34 -18.55 9.97 5.38
N HIS A 35 -18.19 8.86 6.04
CA HIS A 35 -18.91 8.33 7.20
C HIS A 35 -18.07 8.30 8.48
N GLY A 36 -17.15 9.27 8.56
CA GLY A 36 -16.35 9.56 9.72
C GLY A 36 -16.47 11.00 10.20
N GLY A 37 -15.58 11.37 11.11
CA GLY A 37 -15.44 12.75 11.54
C GLY A 37 -14.24 12.92 12.45
N ALA A 38 -13.99 14.16 12.83
CA ALA A 38 -12.97 14.50 13.80
C ALA A 38 -13.52 15.43 14.87
N THR A 39 -12.99 15.27 16.07
CA THR A 39 -12.99 16.29 17.11
C THR A 39 -11.72 17.13 16.99
N ALA A 40 -11.53 18.12 17.87
CA ALA A 40 -10.28 18.86 17.95
C ALA A 40 -9.05 17.97 18.26
N THR A 41 -9.25 16.77 18.80
CA THR A 41 -8.14 15.94 19.35
C THR A 41 -8.12 14.51 18.85
N ALA A 42 -9.13 14.06 18.09
CA ALA A 42 -9.22 12.68 17.64
C ALA A 42 -10.11 12.51 16.42
N ASN A 43 -9.74 11.57 15.55
CA ASN A 43 -10.64 10.99 14.56
C ASN A 43 -11.65 10.05 15.23
N LEU A 44 -12.82 9.94 14.61
CA LEU A 44 -13.92 9.08 15.02
C LEU A 44 -14.31 8.18 13.85
N THR A 45 -14.71 6.94 14.14
CA THR A 45 -15.35 6.02 13.18
C THR A 45 -14.56 5.84 11.87
N GLY A 46 -15.14 6.16 10.70
CA GLY A 46 -14.48 5.95 9.41
C GLY A 46 -13.12 6.65 9.28
N TRP A 47 -12.98 7.87 9.80
CA TRP A 47 -11.70 8.59 9.77
C TRP A 47 -10.67 7.98 10.72
N LEU A 48 -11.13 7.38 11.84
CA LEU A 48 -10.25 6.62 12.74
C LEU A 48 -9.77 5.34 12.07
N PHE A 49 -10.62 4.65 11.30
CA PHE A 49 -10.20 3.52 10.48
C PHE A 49 -9.11 3.92 9.49
N MET A 50 -9.31 5.00 8.73
CA MET A 50 -8.30 5.51 7.77
C MET A 50 -6.97 5.81 8.48
N GLN A 51 -7.01 6.44 9.67
CA GLN A 51 -5.82 6.65 10.49
C GLN A 51 -5.12 5.33 10.83
N ARG A 52 -5.85 4.33 11.33
CA ARG A 52 -5.28 3.02 11.71
C ARG A 52 -4.72 2.27 10.52
N VAL A 53 -5.29 2.43 9.34
CA VAL A 53 -4.75 1.87 8.10
C VAL A 53 -3.38 2.47 7.80
N LEU A 54 -3.24 3.80 7.85
CA LEU A 54 -1.94 4.45 7.60
C LEU A 54 -0.86 3.99 8.59
N GLU A 55 -1.21 3.89 9.88
CA GLU A 55 -0.31 3.41 10.92
C GLU A 55 0.08 1.94 10.71
N ASN A 56 -0.88 1.10 10.31
CA ASN A 56 -0.62 -0.30 9.99
C ASN A 56 0.36 -0.43 8.82
N LEU A 57 0.07 0.23 7.69
CA LEU A 57 0.92 0.20 6.51
C LEU A 57 2.34 0.71 6.82
N ALA A 58 2.47 1.84 7.52
CA ALA A 58 3.75 2.44 7.89
C ALA A 58 4.60 1.56 8.81
N SER A 59 3.96 0.71 9.62
CA SER A 59 4.65 -0.21 10.54
C SER A 59 5.02 -1.56 9.91
N ALA A 60 4.52 -1.84 8.70
CA ALA A 60 4.74 -3.13 8.06
C ALA A 60 6.21 -3.29 7.65
N ALA A 61 6.81 -4.44 7.99
CA ALA A 61 8.19 -4.75 7.63
C ALA A 61 8.45 -4.84 6.12
N SER A 62 7.39 -4.96 5.31
CA SER A 62 7.44 -4.96 3.85
C SER A 62 7.41 -3.56 3.23
N LEU A 63 7.16 -2.51 4.01
CA LEU A 63 7.26 -1.13 3.53
C LEU A 63 8.74 -0.72 3.46
N THR A 64 9.43 -1.12 2.40
CA THR A 64 10.89 -1.04 2.28
C THR A 64 11.39 -0.02 1.27
N ASN A 65 10.50 0.72 0.60
CA ASN A 65 10.90 1.69 -0.42
C ASN A 65 11.62 2.94 0.13
N GLY A 66 11.65 3.13 1.46
CA GLY A 66 12.42 4.17 2.14
C GLY A 66 11.86 5.59 2.02
N HIS A 67 10.67 5.77 1.43
CA HIS A 67 10.04 7.07 1.27
C HIS A 67 9.05 7.36 2.41
N LEU A 68 9.12 8.57 2.98
CA LEU A 68 8.29 8.99 4.12
C LEU A 68 7.22 10.00 3.68
N ASN A 69 6.47 9.66 2.63
CA ASN A 69 5.42 10.51 2.08
C ASN A 69 4.15 9.69 1.80
N VAL A 70 3.03 10.13 2.34
CA VAL A 70 1.70 9.62 2.00
C VAL A 70 1.13 10.48 0.89
N VAL A 71 0.82 9.88 -0.26
CA VAL A 71 0.20 10.58 -1.38
C VAL A 71 -1.24 10.13 -1.51
N ASN A 72 -2.16 11.07 -1.37
CA ASN A 72 -3.59 10.87 -1.61
C ASN A 72 -3.94 11.27 -3.04
N LEU A 73 -4.66 10.40 -3.77
CA LEU A 73 -4.98 10.60 -5.18
C LEU A 73 -6.49 10.79 -5.41
N GLY A 74 -6.84 11.89 -6.07
CA GLY A 74 -8.19 12.16 -6.58
C GLY A 74 -9.19 12.59 -5.52
N SER A 75 -8.75 13.16 -4.39
CA SER A 75 -9.66 13.65 -3.36
C SER A 75 -9.72 15.17 -3.32
N SER A 76 -10.94 15.67 -3.12
CA SER A 76 -11.29 17.05 -2.82
C SER A 76 -12.34 17.08 -1.70
N GLY A 77 -12.76 18.27 -1.26
CA GLY A 77 -13.91 18.42 -0.35
C GLY A 77 -13.87 17.53 0.91
N SER A 78 -14.93 16.76 1.14
CA SER A 78 -15.09 15.89 2.32
C SER A 78 -14.03 14.78 2.35
N ALA A 79 -13.80 14.10 1.22
CA ALA A 79 -12.79 13.06 1.12
C ALA A 79 -11.39 13.58 1.46
N LEU A 80 -11.01 14.75 0.93
CA LEU A 80 -9.73 15.38 1.28
C LEU A 80 -9.64 15.74 2.78
N ASN A 81 -10.72 16.23 3.38
CA ASN A 81 -10.75 16.52 4.81
C ASN A 81 -10.52 15.23 5.63
N ALA A 82 -11.15 14.12 5.22
CA ALA A 82 -10.97 12.83 5.84
C ALA A 82 -9.53 12.34 5.75
N ALA A 83 -8.93 12.35 4.55
CA ALA A 83 -7.54 11.93 4.35
C ALA A 83 -6.55 12.80 5.13
N THR A 84 -6.74 14.12 5.11
CA THR A 84 -5.91 15.07 5.85
C THR A 84 -6.01 14.83 7.36
N SER A 85 -7.23 14.59 7.87
CA SER A 85 -7.45 14.31 9.28
C SER A 85 -6.90 12.94 9.71
N ALA A 86 -7.08 11.91 8.89
CA ALA A 86 -6.54 10.58 9.11
C ALA A 86 -5.01 10.63 9.24
N PHE A 87 -4.33 11.33 8.32
CA PHE A 87 -2.89 11.55 8.41
C PHE A 87 -2.51 12.41 9.62
N GLY A 88 -3.17 13.55 9.82
CA GLY A 88 -2.82 14.54 10.85
C GLY A 88 -2.91 14.02 12.29
N PHE A 89 -3.83 13.09 12.57
CA PHE A 89 -3.93 12.41 13.87
C PHE A 89 -3.15 11.10 13.96
N SER A 90 -2.59 10.60 12.84
CA SER A 90 -1.78 9.39 12.86
C SER A 90 -0.43 9.61 13.53
N SER A 91 0.19 8.52 13.98
CA SER A 91 1.58 8.53 14.45
C SER A 91 2.62 8.95 13.38
N LEU A 92 2.24 9.02 12.11
CA LEU A 92 3.12 9.45 11.01
C LEU A 92 3.30 10.98 11.00
N ALA A 93 2.34 11.73 11.55
CA ALA A 93 2.40 13.20 11.56
C ALA A 93 3.69 13.70 12.24
N GLY A 94 4.42 14.57 11.56
CA GLY A 94 5.69 15.13 12.03
C GLY A 94 6.94 14.33 11.66
N THR A 95 6.80 13.08 11.20
CA THR A 95 7.91 12.28 10.65
C THR A 95 7.76 11.96 9.17
N TRP A 96 6.51 11.93 8.68
CA TRP A 96 6.15 11.80 7.28
C TRP A 96 5.57 13.12 6.75
N SER A 97 5.51 13.26 5.43
CA SER A 97 4.71 14.26 4.75
C SER A 97 3.41 13.68 4.18
N PHE A 98 2.45 14.55 3.91
CA PHE A 98 1.21 14.23 3.21
C PHE A 98 1.05 15.17 2.01
N THR A 99 0.71 14.61 0.86
CA THR A 99 0.43 15.38 -0.36
C THR A 99 -0.86 14.88 -0.98
N ASN A 100 -1.77 15.79 -1.30
CA ASN A 100 -2.94 15.48 -2.11
C ASN A 100 -2.68 15.85 -3.58
N ILE A 101 -2.98 14.94 -4.49
CA ILE A 101 -2.90 15.14 -5.94
C ILE A 101 -4.29 14.88 -6.51
N ASP A 102 -4.88 15.92 -7.07
CA ASP A 102 -6.26 15.93 -7.56
C ASP A 102 -6.31 16.47 -8.99
N GLY A 103 -7.17 15.89 -9.82
CA GLY A 103 -7.33 16.20 -11.24
C GLY A 103 -6.49 15.32 -12.18
N ASP A 104 -7.09 15.00 -13.33
CA ASP A 104 -6.53 14.09 -14.36
C ASP A 104 -5.07 14.41 -14.75
N ALA A 105 -4.76 15.69 -14.96
CA ALA A 105 -3.43 16.12 -15.39
C ALA A 105 -2.37 15.88 -14.31
N ALA A 106 -2.69 16.22 -13.05
CA ALA A 106 -1.77 16.06 -11.93
C ALA A 106 -1.54 14.58 -11.60
N ILE A 107 -2.59 13.74 -11.68
CA ILE A 107 -2.49 12.29 -11.50
C ILE A 107 -1.67 11.66 -12.64
N THR A 108 -1.85 12.14 -13.86
CA THR A 108 -1.03 11.71 -15.01
C THR A 108 0.45 12.04 -14.79
N ASP A 109 0.76 13.27 -14.37
CA ASP A 109 2.13 13.69 -14.06
C ASP A 109 2.73 12.88 -12.90
N TYR A 110 1.95 12.61 -11.86
CA TYR A 110 2.35 11.76 -10.74
C TYR A 110 2.83 10.38 -11.19
N PHE A 111 2.05 9.69 -12.02
CA PHE A 111 2.41 8.37 -12.55
C PHE A 111 3.52 8.42 -13.59
N ALA A 112 3.67 9.53 -14.31
CA ALA A 112 4.79 9.76 -15.23
C ALA A 112 6.13 10.05 -14.51
N GLY A 113 6.11 10.20 -13.17
CA GLY A 113 7.31 10.56 -12.40
C GLY A 113 7.67 12.05 -12.48
N ASN A 114 6.73 12.90 -12.89
CA ASN A 114 6.92 14.34 -13.02
C ASN A 114 6.52 15.08 -11.72
N GLY A 115 7.06 16.28 -11.53
CA GLY A 115 6.74 17.12 -10.38
C GLY A 115 7.54 16.78 -9.12
N ALA A 116 7.38 17.62 -8.09
CA ALA A 116 8.14 17.50 -6.84
C ALA A 116 7.75 16.27 -6.01
N VAL A 117 6.47 15.89 -6.04
CA VAL A 117 5.94 14.67 -5.42
C VAL A 117 5.36 13.80 -6.53
N ASN A 118 5.88 12.59 -6.66
CA ASN A 118 5.53 11.65 -7.71
C ASN A 118 5.70 10.20 -7.24
N ILE A 119 5.43 9.24 -8.12
CA ILE A 119 5.49 7.82 -7.78
C ILE A 119 6.87 7.37 -7.25
N ASN A 120 7.97 8.01 -7.68
CA ASN A 120 9.34 7.63 -7.31
C ASN A 120 9.81 8.17 -5.95
N ASN A 121 8.99 8.97 -5.26
CA ASN A 121 9.28 9.44 -3.91
C ASN A 121 8.10 9.32 -2.96
N THR A 122 7.17 8.42 -3.29
CA THR A 122 6.00 8.10 -2.48
C THR A 122 6.28 6.89 -1.60
N GLY A 123 5.90 6.96 -0.33
CA GLY A 123 5.94 5.83 0.60
C GLY A 123 4.67 5.01 0.53
N ILE A 124 3.54 5.69 0.72
CA ILE A 124 2.20 5.08 0.70
C ILE A 124 1.32 5.81 -0.30
N ILE A 125 0.66 5.07 -1.18
CA ILE A 125 -0.44 5.57 -2.00
C ILE A 125 -1.75 5.37 -1.24
N MET A 126 -2.52 6.43 -1.12
CA MET A 126 -3.87 6.43 -0.58
C MET A 126 -4.83 6.82 -1.71
N MET A 127 -5.91 6.06 -1.85
CA MET A 127 -6.97 6.33 -2.81
C MET A 127 -8.33 6.25 -2.12
N ASP A 128 -8.91 7.41 -1.80
CA ASP A 128 -10.24 7.57 -1.19
C ASP A 128 -11.37 7.14 -2.10
N SER A 129 -12.59 7.04 -1.58
CA SER A 129 -13.75 6.54 -2.30
C SER A 129 -14.03 7.29 -3.61
N GLY A 130 -14.71 6.60 -4.52
CA GLY A 130 -15.14 7.18 -5.79
C GLY A 130 -16.35 8.10 -5.66
N SER A 131 -17.21 8.11 -6.67
CA SER A 131 -18.37 9.01 -6.79
C SER A 131 -19.50 8.79 -5.77
N HIS A 132 -19.30 7.95 -4.76
CA HIS A 132 -20.27 7.71 -3.69
C HIS A 132 -20.09 8.67 -2.51
N VAL A 133 -19.01 9.45 -2.50
CA VAL A 133 -18.69 10.41 -1.44
C VAL A 133 -18.51 11.82 -1.99
N SER A 134 -18.70 12.82 -1.13
CA SER A 134 -18.45 14.21 -1.52
C SER A 134 -16.95 14.47 -1.70
N GLY A 135 -16.56 14.80 -2.94
CA GLY A 135 -15.16 15.08 -3.29
C GLY A 135 -14.28 13.83 -3.44
N GLY A 136 -14.89 12.64 -3.55
CA GLY A 136 -14.17 11.45 -3.96
C GLY A 136 -13.73 11.50 -5.41
N SER A 137 -12.91 10.53 -5.82
CA SER A 137 -12.35 10.49 -7.17
C SER A 137 -13.43 10.52 -8.25
N SER A 138 -13.16 11.21 -9.34
CA SER A 138 -14.02 11.22 -10.51
C SER A 138 -13.84 9.93 -11.34
N VAL A 139 -14.73 9.71 -12.32
CA VAL A 139 -14.62 8.56 -13.23
C VAL A 139 -13.34 8.62 -14.07
N SER A 140 -12.93 9.82 -14.52
CA SER A 140 -11.74 9.99 -15.36
C SER A 140 -10.46 9.69 -14.59
N GLU A 141 -10.36 10.13 -13.34
CA GLU A 141 -9.21 9.87 -12.48
C GLU A 141 -9.08 8.37 -12.17
N ARG A 142 -10.19 7.68 -11.91
CA ARG A 142 -10.18 6.21 -11.74
C ARG A 142 -9.77 5.44 -13.00
N ASN A 143 -10.08 5.97 -14.17
CA ASN A 143 -9.57 5.40 -15.42
C ASN A 143 -8.05 5.52 -15.49
N LEU A 144 -7.46 6.61 -14.97
CA LEU A 144 -6.00 6.73 -14.87
C LEU A 144 -5.40 5.70 -13.91
N PHE A 145 -6.07 5.35 -12.80
CA PHE A 145 -5.61 4.26 -11.92
C PHE A 145 -5.59 2.92 -12.67
N THR A 146 -6.61 2.67 -13.50
CA THR A 146 -6.67 1.47 -14.35
C THR A 146 -5.58 1.46 -15.41
N THR A 147 -5.37 2.58 -16.12
CA THR A 147 -4.31 2.72 -17.12
C THR A 147 -2.92 2.52 -16.52
N ASN A 148 -2.70 2.99 -15.29
CA ASN A 148 -1.42 2.91 -14.60
C ASN A 148 -1.31 1.73 -13.63
N ALA A 149 -2.20 0.73 -13.74
CA ALA A 149 -2.23 -0.43 -12.84
C ALA A 149 -0.87 -1.15 -12.76
N GLY A 150 -0.18 -1.32 -13.90
CA GLY A 150 1.16 -1.94 -13.92
C GLY A 150 2.23 -1.13 -13.18
N ILE A 151 2.12 0.20 -13.17
CA ILE A 151 3.00 1.08 -12.38
C ILE A 151 2.71 0.92 -10.88
N ILE A 152 1.43 0.83 -10.50
CA ILE A 152 1.04 0.57 -9.11
C ILE A 152 1.55 -0.79 -8.64
N ASP A 153 1.44 -1.84 -9.45
CA ASP A 153 1.98 -3.17 -9.10
C ASP A 153 3.50 -3.15 -8.95
N THR A 154 4.20 -2.40 -9.82
CA THR A 154 5.66 -2.21 -9.72
C THR A 154 6.03 -1.45 -8.44
N PHE A 155 5.29 -0.39 -8.10
CA PHE A 155 5.47 0.36 -6.86
C PHE A 155 5.33 -0.53 -5.62
N LEU A 156 4.33 -1.40 -5.62
CA LEU A 156 4.11 -2.38 -4.54
C LEU A 156 5.20 -3.45 -4.52
N ALA A 157 5.60 -3.99 -5.67
CA ALA A 157 6.70 -4.95 -5.76
C ALA A 157 8.02 -4.38 -5.23
N ASN A 158 8.20 -3.06 -5.29
CA ASN A 158 9.36 -2.34 -4.74
C ASN A 158 9.18 -1.91 -3.27
N GLY A 159 8.20 -2.48 -2.56
CA GLY A 159 8.00 -2.23 -1.13
C GLY A 159 7.23 -0.96 -0.80
N GLY A 160 6.46 -0.41 -1.74
CA GLY A 160 5.52 0.68 -1.48
C GLY A 160 4.23 0.22 -0.81
N GLY A 161 3.56 1.09 -0.06
CA GLY A 161 2.31 0.78 0.64
C GLY A 161 1.08 1.27 -0.12
N LEU A 162 -0.04 0.56 -0.03
CA LEU A 162 -1.28 0.96 -0.68
C LEU A 162 -2.48 0.85 0.27
N PHE A 163 -3.23 1.94 0.38
CA PHE A 163 -4.58 1.96 0.90
C PHE A 163 -5.54 2.40 -0.20
N SER A 164 -6.59 1.62 -0.47
CA SER A 164 -7.70 2.06 -1.30
C SER A 164 -9.03 1.72 -0.64
N GLN A 165 -10.02 2.59 -0.80
CA GLN A 165 -11.38 2.37 -0.34
C GLN A 165 -12.43 2.74 -1.40
N SER A 166 -13.52 1.96 -1.48
CA SER A 166 -14.73 2.16 -2.31
C SER A 166 -14.53 2.84 -3.69
N ASN A 167 -13.48 2.44 -4.42
CA ASN A 167 -12.93 3.24 -5.52
C ASN A 167 -13.22 2.71 -6.92
N GLY A 168 -14.32 1.97 -7.11
CA GLY A 168 -14.60 1.33 -8.39
C GLY A 168 -13.40 0.51 -8.87
N TYR A 169 -13.10 -0.57 -8.15
CA TYR A 169 -11.90 -1.42 -8.24
C TYR A 169 -11.63 -2.13 -9.59
N ALA A 170 -12.08 -1.58 -10.72
CA ALA A 170 -11.78 -2.07 -12.05
C ALA A 170 -10.26 -2.21 -12.29
N TRP A 171 -9.46 -1.28 -11.74
CA TRP A 171 -8.00 -1.34 -11.78
C TRP A 171 -7.42 -2.51 -10.97
N VAL A 172 -8.07 -2.91 -9.87
CA VAL A 172 -7.65 -4.08 -9.10
C VAL A 172 -7.94 -5.36 -9.87
N ASN A 173 -9.06 -5.45 -10.61
CA ASN A 173 -9.32 -6.61 -11.47
C ASN A 173 -8.27 -6.78 -12.58
N ALA A 174 -7.65 -5.69 -13.03
CA ALA A 174 -6.54 -5.75 -13.99
C ALA A 174 -5.27 -6.38 -13.39
N LEU A 175 -5.11 -6.34 -12.07
CA LEU A 175 -3.91 -6.83 -11.36
C LEU A 175 -4.16 -8.15 -10.62
N LEU A 176 -5.37 -8.37 -10.14
CA LEU A 176 -5.85 -9.58 -9.49
C LEU A 176 -7.05 -10.12 -10.27
N PRO A 177 -6.83 -10.76 -11.44
CA PRO A 177 -7.94 -11.30 -12.23
C PRO A 177 -8.73 -12.39 -11.49
N GLY A 178 -8.15 -13.00 -10.46
CA GLY A 178 -8.83 -13.94 -9.57
C GLY A 178 -9.66 -13.28 -8.47
N LEU A 179 -9.35 -12.04 -8.07
CA LEU A 179 -10.14 -11.33 -7.07
C LEU A 179 -11.49 -10.97 -7.66
N THR A 180 -12.55 -11.30 -6.94
CA THR A 180 -13.90 -10.92 -7.33
C THR A 180 -14.35 -9.76 -6.46
N ILE A 181 -14.42 -8.57 -7.06
CA ILE A 181 -15.09 -7.42 -6.45
C ILE A 181 -16.58 -7.51 -6.73
N VAL A 182 -17.35 -7.68 -5.65
CA VAL A 182 -18.80 -7.64 -5.69
C VAL A 182 -19.22 -6.21 -5.36
N ASN A 183 -19.69 -5.47 -6.36
CA ASN A 183 -20.43 -4.23 -6.12
C ASN A 183 -21.72 -4.58 -5.37
N GLY A 184 -21.91 -4.01 -4.19
CA GLY A 184 -23.07 -4.31 -3.38
C GLY A 184 -23.13 -3.42 -2.15
N GLY A 185 -24.26 -2.71 -2.04
CA GLY A 185 -24.61 -1.92 -0.86
C GLY A 185 -24.72 -2.76 0.41
N GLY A 186 -24.77 -2.08 1.55
CA GLY A 186 -25.01 -2.65 2.87
C GLY A 186 -24.53 -1.68 3.94
N THR A 187 -24.73 -2.03 5.20
CA THR A 187 -24.23 -1.24 6.33
C THR A 187 -23.21 -2.03 7.13
N GLY A 188 -22.14 -1.33 7.49
CA GLY A 188 -21.15 -1.78 8.43
C GLY A 188 -20.25 -2.93 8.00
N ALA A 189 -19.15 -3.06 8.76
CA ALA A 189 -18.25 -4.20 8.76
C ALA A 189 -17.86 -4.57 10.19
N ASN A 190 -17.60 -5.84 10.43
CA ASN A 190 -17.12 -6.37 11.70
C ASN A 190 -15.67 -6.83 11.54
N LEU A 191 -14.78 -6.37 12.40
CA LEU A 191 -13.39 -6.79 12.44
C LEU A 191 -13.29 -8.28 12.71
N THR A 192 -12.40 -8.94 11.96
CA THR A 192 -11.95 -10.29 12.30
C THR A 192 -10.87 -10.22 13.39
N ALA A 193 -10.43 -11.37 13.90
CA ALA A 193 -9.26 -11.43 14.78
C ALA A 193 -8.01 -10.82 14.12
N ALA A 194 -7.82 -11.05 12.81
CA ALA A 194 -6.73 -10.45 12.05
C ALA A 194 -6.90 -8.93 11.91
N GLY A 195 -8.13 -8.44 11.69
CA GLY A 195 -8.42 -7.00 11.65
C GLY A 195 -8.14 -6.30 12.98
N MET A 196 -8.56 -6.88 14.11
CA MET A 196 -8.25 -6.32 15.44
C MET A 196 -6.74 -6.27 15.72
N ALA A 197 -5.98 -7.26 15.23
CA ALA A 197 -4.53 -7.25 15.34
C ALA A 197 -3.88 -6.21 14.40
N ALA A 198 -4.42 -6.04 13.19
CA ALA A 198 -3.94 -5.07 12.22
C ALA A 198 -4.24 -3.62 12.63
N PHE A 199 -5.36 -3.39 13.30
CA PHE A 199 -5.85 -2.05 13.67
C PHE A 199 -6.05 -1.91 15.20
N PRO A 200 -4.96 -1.87 15.99
CA PRO A 200 -5.07 -1.71 17.44
C PRO A 200 -5.89 -0.49 17.83
N GLY A 201 -6.86 -0.70 18.72
CA GLY A 201 -7.76 0.35 19.20
C GLY A 201 -8.94 0.68 18.29
N LEU A 202 -9.08 0.02 17.14
CA LEU A 202 -10.29 0.07 16.32
C LEU A 202 -11.31 -0.97 16.82
N THR A 203 -12.59 -0.61 16.82
CA THR A 203 -13.69 -1.51 17.19
C THR A 203 -14.68 -1.70 16.04
N ASN A 204 -15.60 -2.65 16.15
CA ASN A 204 -16.70 -2.79 15.18
C ASN A 204 -17.57 -1.52 15.12
N GLY A 205 -17.71 -0.81 16.24
CA GLY A 205 -18.46 0.45 16.29
C GLY A 205 -17.92 1.47 15.29
N ASP A 206 -16.59 1.51 15.12
CA ASP A 206 -15.92 2.45 14.22
C ASP A 206 -16.14 2.14 12.73
N LEU A 207 -16.53 0.90 12.41
CA LEU A 207 -16.78 0.44 11.04
C LEU A 207 -18.27 0.31 10.69
N THR A 208 -19.17 0.62 11.62
CA THR A 208 -20.63 0.44 11.43
C THR A 208 -21.39 1.71 11.08
N SER A 209 -20.73 2.88 11.12
CA SER A 209 -21.34 4.19 10.86
C SER A 209 -21.62 4.48 9.39
N GLY A 210 -21.00 3.73 8.47
CA GLY A 210 -21.08 3.97 7.03
C GLY A 210 -21.67 2.81 6.23
N PRO A 211 -22.15 3.08 5.02
CA PRO A 211 -22.42 2.04 4.06
C PRO A 211 -21.12 1.35 3.63
N ARG A 212 -21.30 0.22 2.96
CA ARG A 212 -20.27 -0.44 2.18
C ARG A 212 -20.76 -0.56 0.75
N HIS A 213 -19.88 -0.31 -0.20
CA HIS A 213 -20.18 -0.36 -1.64
C HIS A 213 -19.55 -1.55 -2.32
N ASN A 214 -18.51 -2.12 -1.71
CA ASN A 214 -17.83 -3.30 -2.22
C ASN A 214 -17.73 -4.41 -1.17
N ARG A 215 -17.70 -5.63 -1.68
CA ARG A 215 -17.28 -6.83 -0.98
C ARG A 215 -16.28 -7.58 -1.84
N PHE A 216 -15.53 -8.45 -1.21
CA PHE A 216 -14.47 -9.21 -1.84
C PHE A 216 -14.73 -10.71 -1.67
N SER A 217 -14.56 -11.46 -2.76
CA SER A 217 -14.49 -12.92 -2.75
C SER A 217 -13.34 -13.37 -3.64
N ASN A 218 -12.99 -14.66 -3.58
CA ASN A 218 -11.84 -15.21 -4.31
C ASN A 218 -10.53 -14.44 -4.05
N ILE A 219 -10.32 -14.07 -2.78
CA ILE A 219 -9.27 -13.13 -2.35
C ILE A 219 -7.85 -13.69 -2.39
N GLY A 220 -7.67 -14.93 -2.85
CA GLY A 220 -6.37 -15.59 -2.96
C GLY A 220 -5.64 -15.65 -1.61
N GLY A 221 -4.40 -15.16 -1.60
CA GLY A 221 -3.55 -15.07 -0.40
C GLY A 221 -3.82 -13.87 0.51
N LEU A 222 -4.82 -13.04 0.21
CA LEU A 222 -5.14 -11.88 1.05
C LEU A 222 -5.85 -12.31 2.34
N THR A 223 -5.58 -11.58 3.41
CA THR A 223 -6.20 -11.78 4.72
C THR A 223 -7.50 -11.00 4.81
N VAL A 224 -8.56 -11.62 5.35
CA VAL A 224 -9.80 -10.92 5.68
C VAL A 224 -9.65 -10.17 6.99
N LEU A 225 -9.71 -8.84 6.94
CA LEU A 225 -9.58 -7.94 8.09
C LEU A 225 -10.95 -7.55 8.64
N ALA A 226 -11.99 -7.48 7.81
CA ALA A 226 -13.36 -7.30 8.26
C ALA A 226 -14.38 -7.98 7.33
N THR A 227 -15.52 -8.37 7.88
CA THR A 227 -16.63 -9.00 7.14
C THR A 227 -17.94 -8.26 7.33
N ASP A 228 -18.87 -8.41 6.40
CA ASP A 228 -20.26 -8.01 6.60
C ASP A 228 -21.01 -8.98 7.53
N ASN A 229 -22.29 -8.71 7.78
CA ASN A 229 -23.16 -9.56 8.62
C ASN A 229 -23.43 -10.94 8.02
N SER A 230 -23.06 -11.18 6.76
CA SER A 230 -23.16 -12.48 6.08
C SER A 230 -21.81 -13.21 6.04
N GLY A 231 -20.77 -12.67 6.70
CA GLY A 231 -19.43 -13.25 6.73
C GLY A 231 -18.63 -13.05 5.44
N ILE A 232 -19.08 -12.17 4.54
CA ILE A 232 -18.36 -11.87 3.28
C ILE A 232 -17.33 -10.76 3.56
N ALA A 233 -16.13 -10.90 3.00
CA ALA A 233 -15.05 -9.94 3.22
C ALA A 233 -15.42 -8.53 2.72
N VAL A 234 -15.18 -7.53 3.56
CA VAL A 234 -15.38 -6.10 3.27
C VAL A 234 -14.05 -5.36 3.34
N ILE A 235 -13.12 -5.80 4.18
CA ILE A 235 -11.77 -5.23 4.25
C ILE A 235 -10.81 -6.40 4.14
N ILE A 236 -9.89 -6.31 3.18
CA ILE A 236 -8.85 -7.31 2.93
C ILE A 236 -7.49 -6.64 2.87
N GLY A 237 -6.44 -7.39 3.15
CA GLY A 237 -5.09 -6.87 3.02
C GLY A 237 -4.02 -7.93 3.12
N THR A 238 -2.78 -7.47 2.99
CA THR A 238 -1.59 -8.28 3.20
C THR A 238 -0.47 -7.40 3.75
N ASN A 239 0.37 -8.00 4.60
CA ASN A 239 1.59 -7.36 5.09
C ASN A 239 2.79 -7.61 4.18
N ALA A 240 2.62 -8.27 3.03
CA ALA A 240 3.68 -8.50 2.05
C ALA A 240 3.15 -8.96 0.67
N GLY A 241 3.97 -8.82 -0.37
CA GLY A 241 3.74 -9.30 -1.74
C GLY A 241 3.43 -8.18 -2.74
N SER A 242 3.30 -8.53 -4.03
CA SER A 242 2.72 -7.63 -5.03
C SER A 242 1.20 -7.79 -5.08
N ILE A 243 0.49 -6.92 -5.80
CA ILE A 243 -0.95 -7.18 -6.04
C ILE A 243 -1.10 -8.47 -6.82
N THR A 244 -0.23 -8.74 -7.80
CA THR A 244 -0.25 -9.96 -8.62
C THR A 244 0.15 -11.25 -7.87
N ASN A 245 0.83 -11.14 -6.72
CA ASN A 245 1.29 -12.29 -5.94
C ASN A 245 1.27 -12.00 -4.41
N PRO A 246 0.08 -11.82 -3.83
CA PRO A 246 -0.05 -11.39 -2.44
C PRO A 246 0.46 -12.47 -1.47
N GLY A 247 1.16 -12.04 -0.43
CA GLY A 247 1.67 -12.91 0.63
C GLY A 247 2.89 -13.76 0.23
N GLN A 248 3.43 -13.59 -0.98
CA GLN A 248 4.65 -14.25 -1.41
C GLN A 248 5.87 -13.33 -1.32
N THR A 249 7.02 -13.93 -1.06
CA THR A 249 8.31 -13.27 -1.20
C THR A 249 8.64 -13.05 -2.67
N VAL A 250 8.97 -11.83 -3.07
CA VAL A 250 9.50 -11.48 -4.39
C VAL A 250 11.03 -11.69 -4.37
N PRO A 251 11.64 -12.29 -5.41
CA PRO A 251 13.11 -12.35 -5.49
C PRO A 251 13.70 -10.94 -5.58
N GLU A 252 14.76 -10.64 -4.82
CA GLU A 252 15.45 -9.36 -4.94
C GLU A 252 16.01 -9.13 -6.35
N PRO A 253 16.04 -7.87 -6.84
CA PRO A 253 16.75 -7.54 -8.06
C PRO A 253 18.23 -7.93 -7.96
N THR A 254 18.78 -8.44 -9.07
CA THR A 254 20.18 -8.93 -9.18
C THR A 254 21.25 -7.86 -8.93
N THR A 255 20.86 -6.62 -8.65
CA THR A 255 21.74 -5.48 -8.33
C THR A 255 22.61 -5.73 -7.10
N LEU A 256 22.09 -6.42 -6.07
CA LEU A 256 22.89 -6.80 -4.89
C LEU A 256 24.01 -7.79 -5.25
N ALA A 257 23.70 -8.76 -6.11
CA ALA A 257 24.69 -9.70 -6.62
C ALA A 257 25.76 -8.97 -7.46
N ILE A 258 25.35 -8.01 -8.30
CA ILE A 258 26.28 -7.20 -9.10
C ILE A 258 27.16 -6.30 -8.21
N PHE A 259 26.60 -5.67 -7.17
CA PHE A 259 27.36 -4.86 -6.23
C PHE A 259 28.40 -5.69 -5.46
N ALA A 260 28.00 -6.87 -4.96
CA ALA A 260 28.91 -7.81 -4.32
C ALA A 260 30.03 -8.26 -5.27
N LEU A 261 29.71 -8.57 -6.53
CA LEU A 261 30.70 -8.89 -7.56
C LEU A 261 31.64 -7.71 -7.85
N GLY A 262 31.13 -6.47 -7.87
CA GLY A 262 31.92 -5.25 -8.04
C GLY A 262 32.93 -5.04 -6.90
N LEU A 263 32.50 -5.20 -5.65
CA LEU A 263 33.38 -5.12 -4.47
C LEU A 263 34.46 -6.22 -4.48
N LEU A 264 34.09 -7.45 -4.86
CA LEU A 264 35.05 -8.54 -5.03
C LEU A 264 36.07 -8.24 -6.13
N GLY A 265 35.62 -7.67 -7.26
CA GLY A 265 36.49 -7.21 -8.34
C GLY A 265 37.52 -6.20 -7.86
N LEU A 266 37.09 -5.20 -7.07
CA LEU A 266 37.97 -4.19 -6.47
C LEU A 266 38.97 -4.80 -5.46
N ALA A 267 38.52 -5.72 -4.61
CA ALA A 267 39.39 -6.40 -3.65
C ALA A 267 40.47 -7.24 -4.35
N SER A 268 40.12 -7.93 -5.43
CA SER A 268 41.07 -8.76 -6.21
C SER A 268 42.18 -7.94 -6.87
N ARG A 269 41.89 -6.69 -7.26
CA ARG A 269 42.87 -5.78 -7.89
C ARG A 269 43.95 -5.29 -6.93
N ARG A 270 43.63 -5.09 -5.64
CA ARG A 270 44.61 -4.62 -4.63
C ARG A 270 45.68 -5.65 -4.30
N VAL A 271 45.40 -6.94 -4.49
CA VAL A 271 46.34 -8.02 -4.15
C VAL A 271 47.51 -8.13 -5.15
N LYS A 272 47.36 -7.60 -6.38
CA LYS A 272 48.40 -7.71 -7.42
C LYS A 272 49.52 -6.66 -7.36
N LYS A 273 49.49 -5.69 -6.43
CA LYS A 273 50.46 -4.57 -6.42
C LYS A 273 51.75 -4.81 -5.59
N LYS A 274 52.07 -6.07 -5.27
CA LYS A 274 53.36 -6.46 -4.67
C LYS A 274 54.00 -7.56 -5.51
N ALA A 275 54.64 -7.16 -6.59
CA ALA A 275 55.67 -7.89 -7.32
C ALA A 275 56.64 -6.84 -7.86
#